data_AF-A0A7Y4VZY2-F1
#
_entry.id   AF-A0A7Y4VZY2-F1
#
_cell.length_a   1.000
_cell.length_b   1.000
_cell.length_c   1.000
_cell.angle_alpha   90.00
_cell.angle_beta   90.00
_cell.angle_gamma   90.00
#
_symmetry.space_group_name_H-M   'P 1'
#
loop_
_entity.id
_entity.type
_entity.pdbx_description
1 polymer ?
#
loop_
_entity_poly.entity_id
_entity_poly.type
_entity_poly.pdbx_seq_one_letter_code
_entity_poly.pdbx_strand_id
1 'polypeptide(L)'
;MKNVTFWEGVFITLLTSVIGSISFFALTLSLSEDFVIRLLISGLAIAYMLYLIRRSQECTGWITLMLTWFILLAMLWMFYPPLTLFLVLHVLAIWLVRSLYSYASLFSSLADLVLNAFSIASAVWALHHTGSIFLTFWCFFLLQALFVFIPTDRKRQNPDLTSNSETDFNRAYQAAEAAVRKLSTFN
;
A
#
# COMPACT_ATOMS: atom_id res chain seq x y z
N MET A 1 9.42 -5.08 14.48
CA MET A 1 8.82 -3.97 13.70
C MET A 1 8.72 -2.81 14.66
N LYS A 2 9.37 -1.68 14.40
CA LYS A 2 9.27 -0.50 15.27
C LYS A 2 7.90 0.11 14.98
N ASN A 3 7.01 0.09 15.97
CA ASN A 3 5.63 0.51 15.81
C ASN A 3 5.62 1.99 15.39
N VAL A 4 5.07 2.27 14.20
CA VAL A 4 4.87 3.64 13.76
C VAL A 4 3.88 4.25 14.76
N THR A 5 4.34 5.23 15.53
CA THR A 5 3.46 5.89 16.49
C THR A 5 2.51 6.81 15.75
N PHE A 6 1.26 6.89 16.21
CA PHE A 6 0.24 7.77 15.63
C PHE A 6 0.77 9.20 15.39
N TRP A 7 1.56 9.72 16.34
CA TRP A 7 2.19 11.03 16.28
C TRP A 7 3.19 11.20 15.13
N GLU A 8 3.96 10.16 14.82
CA GLU A 8 4.90 10.18 13.70
C GLU A 8 4.13 10.24 12.37
N GLY A 9 3.01 9.52 12.27
CA GLY A 9 2.08 9.62 11.14
C GLY A 9 1.48 11.02 10.98
N VAL A 10 1.03 11.64 12.07
CA VAL A 10 0.50 13.02 12.07
C VAL A 10 1.56 14.02 11.63
N PHE A 11 2.82 13.86 12.08
CA PHE A 11 3.89 14.77 11.68
C PHE A 11 4.25 14.64 10.20
N ILE A 12 4.33 13.41 9.68
CA ILE A 12 4.61 13.15 8.26
C ILE A 12 3.49 13.73 7.39
N THR A 13 2.24 13.53 7.79
CA THR A 13 1.08 14.03 7.05
C THR A 13 0.98 15.56 7.05
N LEU A 14 1.36 16.20 8.15
CA LEU A 14 1.53 17.66 8.20
C LEU A 14 2.58 18.13 7.20
N LEU A 15 3.76 17.52 7.22
CA LEU A 15 4.84 17.89 6.32
C LEU A 15 4.44 17.70 4.85
N THR A 16 3.81 16.58 4.53
CA THR A 16 3.30 16.28 3.19
C THR A 16 2.21 17.25 2.76
N SER A 17 1.30 17.66 3.64
CA SER A 17 0.28 18.67 3.32
C SER A 17 0.90 20.02 2.99
N VAL A 18 1.87 20.47 3.79
CA VAL A 18 2.60 21.73 3.55
C VAL A 18 3.36 21.68 2.22
N ILE A 19 4.13 20.61 2.00
CA ILE A 19 4.89 20.42 0.75
C ILE A 19 3.93 20.37 -0.45
N GLY A 20 2.85 19.61 -0.35
CA GLY A 20 1.85 19.48 -1.41
C GLY A 20 1.19 20.82 -1.74
N SER A 21 0.87 21.63 -0.74
CA SER A 21 0.33 22.97 -0.93
C SER A 21 1.32 23.91 -1.61
N ILE A 22 2.59 23.91 -1.19
CA ILE A 22 3.64 24.74 -1.80
C ILE A 22 3.88 24.32 -3.25
N SER A 23 3.97 23.01 -3.52
CA SER A 23 4.12 22.48 -4.87
C SER A 23 2.93 22.84 -5.76
N PHE A 24 1.70 22.77 -5.24
CA PHE A 24 0.51 23.20 -5.99
C PHE A 24 0.65 24.66 -6.44
N PHE A 25 0.86 25.59 -5.51
CA PHE A 25 0.97 27.02 -5.82
C PHE A 25 2.13 27.33 -6.78
N ALA A 26 3.28 26.68 -6.60
CA ALA A 26 4.43 26.87 -7.48
C ALA A 26 4.17 26.37 -8.91
N LEU A 27 3.49 25.23 -9.05
CA LEU A 27 3.19 24.63 -10.36
C LEU A 27 2.04 25.36 -11.07
N THR A 28 1.02 25.83 -10.35
CA THR A 28 -0.07 26.65 -10.94
C THR A 28 0.41 28.00 -11.44
N LEU A 29 1.60 28.45 -11.02
CA LEU A 29 2.21 29.68 -11.54
C LEU A 29 2.60 29.56 -13.02
N SER A 30 2.81 28.34 -13.52
CA SER A 30 3.28 28.09 -14.89
C SER A 30 2.38 27.14 -15.70
N LEU A 31 1.44 26.45 -15.06
CA LEU A 31 0.61 25.41 -15.67
C LEU A 31 -0.87 25.62 -15.31
N SER A 32 -1.78 25.16 -16.16
CA SER A 32 -3.22 25.18 -15.87
C SER A 32 -3.56 24.35 -14.63
N GLU A 33 -4.50 24.83 -13.82
CA GLU A 33 -4.90 24.19 -12.56
C GLU A 33 -5.26 22.71 -12.71
N ASP A 34 -6.04 22.36 -13.74
CA ASP A 34 -6.41 20.97 -14.04
C ASP A 34 -5.19 20.06 -14.30
N PHE A 35 -4.19 20.58 -14.99
CA PHE A 35 -2.96 19.85 -15.28
C PHE A 35 -2.14 19.63 -14.00
N VAL A 36 -2.05 20.66 -13.15
CA VAL A 36 -1.32 20.59 -11.88
C VAL A 36 -1.96 19.59 -10.92
N ILE A 37 -3.29 19.57 -10.82
CA ILE A 37 -3.99 18.61 -9.94
C ILE A 37 -3.72 17.18 -10.39
N ARG A 38 -3.84 16.89 -11.69
CA ARG A 38 -3.55 15.56 -12.25
C ARG A 38 -2.09 15.15 -12.04
N LEU A 39 -1.17 16.10 -12.19
CA LEU A 39 0.26 15.88 -11.97
C LEU A 39 0.57 15.60 -10.50
N LEU A 40 -0.04 16.34 -9.57
CA LEU A 40 0.10 16.08 -8.14
C LEU A 40 -0.45 14.73 -7.74
N ILE A 41 -1.65 14.35 -8.19
CA ILE A 41 -2.23 13.02 -7.91
C ILE A 41 -1.31 11.92 -8.42
N SER A 42 -0.80 12.05 -9.65
CA SER A 42 0.12 11.08 -10.25
C SER A 42 1.44 10.99 -9.47
N GLY A 43 2.03 12.14 -9.11
CA GLY A 43 3.28 12.22 -8.36
C GLY A 43 3.16 11.66 -6.94
N LEU A 44 2.05 11.97 -6.26
CA LEU A 44 1.75 11.45 -4.93
C LEU A 44 1.59 9.93 -4.95
N ALA A 45 0.91 9.41 -5.97
CA ALA A 45 0.75 7.97 -6.15
C ALA A 45 2.08 7.26 -6.41
N ILE A 46 2.95 7.82 -7.26
CA ILE A 46 4.32 7.30 -7.49
C ILE A 46 5.14 7.33 -6.19
N ALA A 47 5.12 8.45 -5.46
CA ALA A 47 5.85 8.60 -4.21
C ALA A 47 5.39 7.57 -3.17
N TYR A 48 4.08 7.35 -3.07
CA TYR A 48 3.50 6.33 -2.20
C TYR A 48 3.90 4.91 -2.61
N MET A 49 3.93 4.63 -3.93
CA MET A 49 4.35 3.34 -4.48
C MET A 49 5.84 3.05 -4.15
N LEU A 50 6.72 4.04 -4.34
CA LEU A 50 8.13 3.95 -3.95
C LEU A 50 8.30 3.70 -2.46
N TYR A 51 7.50 4.35 -1.62
CA TYR A 51 7.48 4.10 -0.18
C TYR A 51 7.10 2.64 0.13
N LEU A 52 6.07 2.10 -0.55
CA LEU A 52 5.62 0.72 -0.39
C LEU A 52 6.71 -0.29 -0.78
N ILE A 53 7.38 -0.06 -1.92
CA ILE A 53 8.49 -0.91 -2.39
C ILE A 53 9.65 -0.90 -1.40
N ARG A 54 10.10 0.29 -0.94
CA ARG A 54 11.22 0.40 0.00
C ARG A 54 10.96 -0.30 1.34
N ARG A 55 9.69 -0.44 1.72
CA ARG A 55 9.29 -1.09 2.97
C ARG A 55 9.19 -2.61 2.85
N SER A 56 9.09 -3.18 1.65
CA SER A 56 8.91 -4.61 1.44
C SER A 56 10.20 -5.31 1.02
N GLN A 57 10.90 -5.93 1.97
CA GLN A 57 12.21 -6.56 1.74
C GLN A 57 12.18 -7.92 0.99
N GLU A 58 11.00 -8.47 0.64
CA GLU A 58 10.91 -9.81 0.05
C GLU A 58 10.09 -9.91 -1.25
N CYS A 59 9.76 -8.79 -1.90
CA CYS A 59 8.80 -8.81 -3.00
C CYS A 59 9.45 -8.90 -4.39
N THR A 60 9.55 -10.14 -4.90
CA THR A 60 10.01 -10.48 -6.26
C THR A 60 9.12 -9.92 -7.39
N GLY A 61 8.04 -9.19 -7.08
CA GLY A 61 7.07 -8.63 -8.03
C GLY A 61 7.06 -7.10 -8.18
N TRP A 62 8.09 -6.39 -7.70
CA TRP A 62 8.17 -4.92 -7.81
C TRP A 62 8.16 -4.40 -9.25
N ILE A 63 8.78 -5.14 -10.19
CA ILE A 63 8.84 -4.77 -11.62
C ILE A 63 7.46 -4.86 -12.26
N THR A 64 6.69 -5.92 -12.01
CA THR A 64 5.33 -6.05 -12.54
C THR A 64 4.43 -4.97 -11.97
N LEU A 65 4.61 -4.63 -10.69
CA LEU A 65 3.87 -3.56 -10.01
C LEU A 65 4.18 -2.18 -10.61
N MET A 66 5.46 -1.86 -10.84
CA MET A 66 5.84 -0.62 -11.53
C MET A 66 5.30 -0.59 -12.96
N LEU A 67 5.41 -1.69 -13.70
CA LEU A 67 4.97 -1.77 -15.09
C LEU A 67 3.46 -1.59 -15.22
N THR A 68 2.67 -2.30 -14.41
CA THR A 68 1.21 -2.13 -14.36
C THR A 68 0.84 -0.71 -13.97
N TRP A 69 1.57 -0.10 -13.04
CA TRP A 69 1.32 1.29 -12.62
C TRP A 69 1.63 2.30 -13.73
N PHE A 70 2.75 2.14 -14.43
CA PHE A 70 3.11 3.00 -15.56
C PHE A 70 2.13 2.85 -16.72
N ILE A 71 1.68 1.64 -17.03
CA ILE A 71 0.64 1.39 -18.04
C ILE A 71 -0.66 2.09 -17.64
N LEU A 72 -1.08 1.97 -16.37
CA LEU A 72 -2.27 2.65 -15.86
C LEU A 72 -2.12 4.18 -15.99
N LEU A 73 -0.98 4.76 -15.58
CA LEU A 73 -0.70 6.18 -15.70
C LEU A 73 -0.79 6.65 -17.16
N ALA A 74 -0.15 5.93 -18.07
CA ALA A 74 -0.16 6.24 -19.50
C ALA A 74 -1.59 6.18 -20.06
N MET A 75 -2.36 5.16 -19.68
CA MET A 75 -3.74 5.00 -20.13
C MET A 75 -4.66 6.11 -19.60
N LEU A 76 -4.51 6.50 -18.32
CA LEU A 76 -5.28 7.59 -17.73
C LEU A 76 -4.92 8.95 -18.31
N TRP A 77 -3.65 9.18 -18.65
CA TRP A 77 -3.23 10.40 -19.34
C TRP A 77 -3.74 10.44 -20.78
N MET A 78 -3.75 9.30 -21.48
CA MET A 78 -4.21 9.22 -22.87
C MET A 78 -5.73 9.38 -23.00
N PHE A 79 -6.51 8.82 -22.07
CA PHE A 79 -7.98 8.94 -22.09
C PHE A 79 -8.51 10.26 -21.50
N TYR A 80 -7.69 10.98 -20.72
CA TYR A 80 -8.07 12.21 -20.02
C TYR A 80 -9.47 12.16 -19.37
N PRO A 81 -9.76 11.16 -18.52
CA PRO A 81 -11.09 11.01 -17.91
C PRO A 81 -11.41 12.20 -16.96
N PRO A 82 -12.69 12.42 -16.59
CA PRO A 82 -13.04 13.46 -15.62
C PRO A 82 -12.29 13.28 -14.30
N LEU A 83 -12.01 14.39 -13.60
CA LEU A 83 -11.08 14.44 -12.47
C LEU A 83 -11.47 13.48 -11.33
N THR A 84 -12.77 13.33 -11.07
CA THR A 84 -13.31 12.38 -10.09
C THR A 84 -12.95 10.93 -10.43
N LEU A 85 -13.14 10.54 -11.70
CA LEU A 85 -12.83 9.19 -12.18
C LEU A 85 -11.31 8.94 -12.18
N PHE A 86 -10.52 9.95 -12.55
CA PHE A 86 -9.06 9.91 -12.46
C PHE A 86 -8.58 9.62 -11.02
N LEU A 87 -9.14 10.31 -10.03
CA LEU A 87 -8.81 10.14 -8.61
C LEU A 87 -9.26 8.78 -8.07
N VAL A 88 -10.49 8.37 -8.37
CA VAL A 88 -11.05 7.08 -7.92
C VAL A 88 -10.23 5.91 -8.50
N LEU A 89 -9.83 5.95 -9.77
CA LEU A 89 -8.99 4.91 -10.36
C LEU A 89 -7.61 4.81 -9.69
N HIS A 90 -6.97 5.94 -9.38
CA HIS A 90 -5.69 5.93 -8.67
C HIS A 90 -5.83 5.33 -7.28
N VAL A 91 -6.87 5.72 -6.52
CA VAL A 91 -7.08 5.20 -5.17
C VAL A 91 -7.46 3.73 -5.19
N LEU A 92 -8.34 3.30 -6.11
CA LEU A 92 -8.69 1.89 -6.29
C LEU A 92 -7.47 1.06 -6.67
N ALA A 93 -6.59 1.55 -7.54
CA ALA A 93 -5.40 0.83 -7.93
C ALA A 93 -4.38 0.74 -6.78
N ILE A 94 -4.20 1.80 -5.99
CA ILE A 94 -3.38 1.77 -4.75
C ILE A 94 -3.96 0.77 -3.75
N TRP A 95 -5.28 0.78 -3.57
CA TRP A 95 -5.98 -0.16 -2.71
C TRP A 95 -5.83 -1.61 -3.19
N LEU A 96 -5.97 -1.86 -4.50
CA LEU A 96 -5.83 -3.19 -5.10
C LEU A 96 -4.44 -3.76 -4.84
N VAL A 97 -3.41 -2.92 -5.04
CA VAL A 97 -2.01 -3.24 -4.73
C VAL A 97 -1.83 -3.56 -3.24
N ARG A 98 -2.41 -2.76 -2.35
CA ARG A 98 -2.32 -2.95 -0.89
C ARG A 98 -3.04 -4.22 -0.44
N SER A 99 -4.20 -4.51 -1.03
CA SER A 99 -4.97 -5.74 -0.81
C SER A 99 -4.18 -6.97 -1.25
N LEU A 100 -3.51 -6.91 -2.41
CA LEU A 100 -2.77 -8.05 -2.94
C LEU A 100 -1.48 -8.36 -2.16
N TYR A 101 -0.81 -7.33 -1.64
CA TYR A 101 0.50 -7.48 -0.98
C TYR A 101 0.45 -7.58 0.55
N SER A 102 -0.56 -7.00 1.21
CA SER A 102 -0.49 -6.80 2.68
C SER A 102 -1.52 -7.57 3.51
N TYR A 103 -2.61 -8.09 2.93
CA TYR A 103 -3.71 -8.67 3.73
C TYR A 103 -4.04 -10.11 3.33
N ALA A 104 -3.98 -11.03 4.30
CA ALA A 104 -4.42 -12.42 4.13
C ALA A 104 -5.95 -12.60 4.27
N SER A 105 -6.66 -11.56 4.72
CA SER A 105 -8.10 -11.57 4.97
C SER A 105 -8.81 -10.46 4.20
N LEU A 106 -9.91 -10.83 3.50
CA LEU A 106 -10.79 -9.91 2.77
C LEU A 106 -11.37 -8.81 3.67
N PHE A 107 -11.58 -9.09 4.95
CA PHE A 107 -12.18 -8.14 5.89
C PHE A 107 -11.24 -6.96 6.20
N SER A 108 -9.93 -7.24 6.34
CA SER A 108 -8.94 -6.18 6.55
C SER A 108 -8.72 -5.32 5.31
N SER A 109 -8.86 -5.92 4.12
CA SER A 109 -8.85 -5.19 2.85
C SER A 109 -10.08 -4.29 2.68
N LEU A 110 -11.25 -4.76 3.09
CA LEU A 110 -12.49 -3.97 3.04
C LEU A 110 -12.45 -2.79 4.02
N ALA A 111 -11.90 -2.98 5.22
CA ALA A 111 -11.70 -1.88 6.18
C ALA A 111 -10.77 -0.79 5.61
N ASP A 112 -9.71 -1.19 4.89
CA ASP A 112 -8.84 -0.24 4.19
C ASP A 112 -9.58 0.46 3.04
N LEU A 113 -10.45 -0.23 2.29
CA LEU A 113 -11.29 0.40 1.26
C LEU A 113 -12.20 1.47 1.86
N VAL A 114 -12.89 1.15 2.95
CA VAL A 114 -13.80 2.07 3.65
C VAL A 114 -13.03 3.29 4.16
N LEU A 115 -11.83 3.09 4.71
CA LEU A 115 -11.00 4.19 5.20
C LEU A 115 -10.52 5.10 4.05
N ASN A 116 -10.09 4.53 2.93
CA ASN A 116 -9.71 5.32 1.74
C ASN A 116 -10.93 6.09 1.18
N ALA A 117 -12.11 5.45 1.09
CA ALA A 117 -13.33 6.09 0.63
C ALA A 117 -13.76 7.24 1.55
N PHE A 118 -13.70 7.03 2.86
CA PHE A 118 -14.01 8.06 3.86
C PHE A 118 -13.02 9.23 3.81
N SER A 119 -11.74 8.92 3.58
CA SER A 119 -10.70 9.93 3.39
C SER A 119 -10.97 10.82 2.17
N ILE A 120 -11.31 10.24 1.02
CA ILE A 120 -11.69 11.00 -0.19
C ILE A 120 -12.94 11.85 0.09
N ALA A 121 -13.98 11.25 0.67
CA ALA A 121 -15.23 11.96 0.95
C ALA A 121 -14.99 13.18 1.84
N SER A 122 -14.16 13.03 2.87
CA SER A 122 -13.80 14.10 3.78
C SER A 122 -12.96 15.20 3.10
N ALA A 123 -12.04 14.81 2.22
CA ALA A 123 -11.24 15.75 1.43
C ALA A 123 -12.10 16.57 0.46
N VAL A 124 -13.01 15.91 -0.27
CA VAL A 124 -13.95 16.57 -1.19
C VAL A 124 -14.88 17.51 -0.42
N TRP A 125 -15.36 17.08 0.76
CA TRP A 125 -16.18 17.92 1.62
C TRP A 125 -15.42 19.17 2.10
N ALA A 126 -14.18 19.01 2.56
CA ALA A 126 -13.32 20.12 2.98
C ALA A 126 -13.06 21.12 1.83
N LEU A 127 -12.81 20.61 0.62
CA LEU A 127 -12.60 21.43 -0.57
C LEU A 127 -13.86 22.22 -0.94
N HIS A 128 -15.02 21.57 -0.93
CA HIS A 128 -16.29 22.20 -1.32
C HIS A 128 -16.78 23.25 -0.31
N HIS A 129 -16.54 23.04 1.00
CA HIS A 129 -16.99 23.97 2.03
C HIS A 129 -15.97 25.08 2.36
N THR A 130 -14.67 24.80 2.28
CA THR A 130 -13.63 25.74 2.73
C THR A 130 -12.87 26.37 1.57
N GLY A 131 -12.81 25.72 0.40
CA GLY A 131 -11.96 26.13 -0.73
C GLY A 131 -10.45 26.04 -0.45
N SER A 132 -10.05 25.53 0.72
CA SER A 132 -8.65 25.45 1.14
C SER A 132 -8.02 24.12 0.76
N ILE A 133 -7.04 24.19 -0.15
CA ILE A 133 -6.27 23.05 -0.63
C ILE A 133 -5.43 22.43 0.50
N PHE A 134 -4.92 23.26 1.41
CA PHE A 134 -4.21 22.80 2.60
C PHE A 134 -5.10 21.92 3.48
N LEU A 135 -6.34 22.37 3.75
CA LEU A 135 -7.28 21.61 4.58
C LEU A 135 -7.70 20.30 3.90
N THR A 136 -7.80 20.32 2.57
CA THR A 136 -8.10 19.15 1.74
C THR A 136 -7.02 18.08 1.90
N PHE A 137 -5.74 18.46 1.73
CA PHE A 137 -4.62 17.54 1.94
C PHE A 137 -4.52 17.09 3.40
N TRP A 138 -4.69 18.01 4.35
CA TRP A 138 -4.67 17.71 5.78
C TRP A 138 -5.69 16.63 6.14
N CYS A 139 -6.94 16.82 5.72
CA CYS A 139 -8.03 15.91 6.05
C CYS A 139 -7.83 14.52 5.43
N PHE A 140 -7.42 14.49 4.16
CA PHE A 140 -7.12 13.25 3.45
C PHE A 140 -6.01 12.45 4.14
N PHE A 141 -4.88 13.12 4.40
CA PHE A 141 -3.71 12.46 4.96
C PHE A 141 -3.91 12.07 6.43
N LEU A 142 -4.63 12.87 7.22
CA LEU A 142 -4.92 12.57 8.61
C LEU A 142 -5.81 11.33 8.76
N LEU A 143 -6.83 11.17 7.91
CA LEU A 143 -7.63 9.95 7.83
C LEU A 143 -6.80 8.77 7.32
N GLN A 144 -5.87 9.02 6.40
CA GLN A 144 -4.95 7.99 5.93
C GLN A 144 -3.97 7.55 7.02
N ALA A 145 -3.56 8.42 7.95
CA ALA A 145 -2.74 8.06 9.12
C ALA A 145 -3.47 7.14 10.11
N LEU A 146 -4.81 7.14 10.10
CA LEU A 146 -5.64 6.26 10.93
C LEU A 146 -5.48 4.77 10.55
N PHE A 147 -4.89 4.46 9.40
CA PHE A 147 -4.60 3.08 8.99
C PHE A 147 -3.72 2.32 9.99
N VAL A 148 -2.95 3.03 10.84
CA VAL A 148 -2.15 2.44 11.93
C VAL A 148 -3.01 1.65 12.92
N PHE A 149 -4.31 1.97 13.04
CA PHE A 149 -5.23 1.23 13.90
C PHE A 149 -5.80 -0.04 13.26
N ILE A 150 -5.61 -0.26 11.95
CA ILE A 150 -6.04 -1.51 11.31
C ILE A 150 -4.99 -2.58 11.68
N PRO A 151 -5.35 -3.58 12.50
CA PRO A 151 -4.44 -4.67 12.81
C PRO A 151 -4.15 -5.39 11.50
N THR A 152 -2.93 -5.25 11.00
CA THR A 152 -2.45 -6.09 9.91
C THR A 152 -2.33 -7.49 10.50
N ASP A 153 -3.33 -8.32 10.23
CA ASP A 153 -3.39 -9.72 10.63
C ASP A 153 -2.41 -10.56 9.78
N ARG A 154 -1.21 -10.03 9.58
CA ARG A 154 -0.04 -10.85 9.35
C ARG A 154 0.29 -11.38 10.73
N LYS A 155 -0.42 -12.45 11.13
CA LYS A 155 0.23 -13.51 11.91
C LYS A 155 1.55 -13.70 11.18
N ARG A 156 2.61 -13.13 11.73
CA ARG A 156 3.96 -13.62 11.51
C ARG A 156 3.75 -15.11 11.73
N GLN A 157 3.70 -15.89 10.65
CA GLN A 157 4.16 -17.25 10.76
C GLN A 157 5.53 -17.05 11.35
N ASN A 158 5.60 -17.37 12.63
CA ASN A 158 6.79 -17.27 13.40
C ASN A 158 7.82 -18.04 12.56
N PRO A 159 8.93 -17.45 12.12
CA PRO A 159 10.04 -18.24 11.61
C PRO A 159 10.73 -18.99 12.76
N ASP A 160 10.01 -19.31 13.86
CA ASP A 160 10.25 -20.47 14.71
C ASP A 160 9.70 -21.77 14.07
N LEU A 161 9.30 -21.73 12.80
CA LEU A 161 9.81 -22.75 11.90
C LEU A 161 11.26 -22.38 11.57
N THR A 162 12.14 -22.50 12.57
CA THR A 162 13.31 -23.33 12.32
C THR A 162 12.71 -24.61 11.78
N SER A 163 12.56 -24.71 10.45
CA SER A 163 12.59 -25.99 9.79
C SER A 163 13.92 -26.53 10.26
N ASN A 164 13.86 -27.27 11.35
CA ASN A 164 14.98 -27.99 11.89
C ASN A 164 15.08 -29.11 10.86
N SER A 165 15.59 -28.75 9.69
CA SER A 165 15.67 -29.56 8.48
C SER A 165 16.44 -30.81 8.82
N GLU A 166 17.32 -30.73 9.80
CA GLU A 166 17.99 -31.82 10.48
C GLU A 166 17.03 -32.77 11.22
N THR A 167 16.00 -32.27 11.92
CA THR A 167 14.95 -33.12 12.53
C THR A 167 13.95 -33.68 11.51
N ASP A 168 13.57 -32.91 10.48
CA ASP A 168 12.68 -33.41 9.42
C ASP A 168 13.41 -34.43 8.54
N PHE A 169 14.69 -34.20 8.25
CA PHE A 169 15.57 -35.14 7.56
C PHE A 169 15.88 -36.37 8.42
N ASN A 170 16.20 -36.23 9.71
CA ASN A 170 16.39 -37.38 10.60
C ASN A 170 15.12 -38.21 10.74
N ARG A 171 13.94 -37.57 10.78
CA ARG A 171 12.65 -38.29 10.78
C ARG A 171 12.45 -39.06 9.48
N ALA A 172 12.76 -38.46 8.33
CA ALA A 172 12.68 -39.13 7.03
C ALA A 172 13.70 -40.28 6.91
N TYR A 173 14.93 -40.08 7.40
CA TYR A 173 16.00 -41.09 7.41
C TYR A 173 15.64 -42.30 8.30
N GLN A 174 15.15 -42.05 9.52
CA GLN A 174 14.70 -43.12 10.43
C GLN A 174 13.51 -43.89 9.86
N ALA A 175 12.57 -43.21 9.18
CA ALA A 175 11.45 -43.87 8.52
C ALA A 175 11.93 -44.77 7.36
N ALA A 176 12.91 -44.32 6.58
CA ALA A 176 13.51 -45.12 5.52
C ALA A 176 14.27 -46.34 6.07
N GLU A 177 15.05 -46.16 7.14
CA GLU A 177 15.80 -47.25 7.78
C GLU A 177 14.86 -48.30 8.40
N ALA A 178 13.78 -47.86 9.05
CA ALA A 178 12.76 -48.76 9.58
C ALA A 178 12.05 -49.58 8.49
N ALA A 179 11.82 -48.98 7.31
CA ALA A 179 11.22 -49.68 6.17
C ALA A 179 12.19 -50.75 5.59
N VAL A 180 13.46 -50.41 5.42
CA VAL A 180 14.49 -51.36 4.95
C VAL A 180 14.66 -52.51 5.93
N ARG A 181 14.68 -52.21 7.25
CA ARG A 181 14.82 -53.23 8.29
C ARG A 181 13.66 -54.21 8.26
N LYS A 182 12.42 -53.72 8.09
CA LYS A 182 11.24 -54.57 7.89
C LYS A 182 11.40 -55.49 6.68
N LEU A 183 11.81 -54.95 5.53
CA LEU A 183 12.03 -55.73 4.32
C LEU A 183 13.13 -56.80 4.49
N SER A 184 14.20 -56.50 5.23
CA SER A 184 15.28 -57.46 5.51
C SER A 184 14.89 -58.58 6.47
N THR A 185 13.88 -58.36 7.32
CA THR A 185 13.36 -59.39 8.26
C THR A 185 12.22 -60.23 7.68
N PHE A 186 11.76 -59.92 6.47
CA PHE A 186 10.74 -60.69 5.75
C PHE A 186 11.33 -61.76 4.81
N ASN A 187 12.62 -62.09 4.96
CA ASN A 187 13.30 -63.20 4.31
C ASN A 187 13.92 -64.13 5.36
#